data_AF-A0A1G0YVD1-F1
#
_entry.id   AF-A0A1G0YVD1-F1
#
_cell.length_a   1.000
_cell.length_b   1.000
_cell.length_c   1.000
_cell.angle_alpha   90.00
_cell.angle_beta   90.00
_cell.angle_gamma   90.00
#
_symmetry.space_group_name_H-M   'P 1'
#
loop_
_entity.id
_entity.type
_entity.pdbx_description
1 polymer ?
#
loop_
_entity_poly.entity_id
_entity_poly.type
_entity_poly.pdbx_seq_one_letter_code
_entity_poly.pdbx_strand_id
1 'polypeptide(L)'
;MTKITLSAVGDISFAAQVEKDIIKHGTAYPFEKVIPELKKADILFGNLESVMIPEDFPLTETSGHPLQSRDSALEALRPVGFDILQAASNHVLDCGWRGLLHTYNCIKSIGVQSLGTGPSQKEARKLRIVEKGGMKIGFLGYLQAGDWTLEGGGERIAYLKQKDVISDIRKHRAKVDVLVISIHADIEFQPAPSIPRLKLCRAIAEAGADLILCHHPHVPQGIEKWGNCLIHYSLGNLIFQLGGYQISNSPNVTKSHIFSVDIENGKITDWHRKYLKINMSECRPYTLSPAEEKEEDKYYKWLDSLLKSPEKLTELWHENCLRRLAKIMDGIRGEASMTPQLFLQKYGRQLFSDMCHEYLDGLYEMANDDYQKNAHNDFEFKRPYAPYEQ
;
A
#
# COMPACT_ATOMS: atom_id res chain seq x y z
N MET A 1 12.43 -29.42 14.11
CA MET A 1 12.67 -28.31 13.16
C MET A 1 11.93 -27.11 13.69
N THR A 2 12.54 -25.92 13.67
CA THR A 2 11.94 -24.72 14.27
C THR A 2 11.00 -24.07 13.25
N LYS A 3 9.71 -24.06 13.56
CA LYS A 3 8.70 -23.29 12.86
C LYS A 3 8.64 -21.89 13.48
N ILE A 4 8.62 -20.84 12.65
CA ILE A 4 8.35 -19.47 13.12
C ILE A 4 7.16 -18.88 12.35
N THR A 5 6.43 -17.96 12.96
CA THR A 5 5.33 -17.23 12.30
C THR A 5 5.73 -15.77 12.05
N LEU A 6 5.64 -15.31 10.80
CA LEU A 6 5.71 -13.89 10.47
C LEU A 6 4.29 -13.38 10.23
N SER A 7 3.88 -12.37 10.99
CA SER A 7 2.59 -11.69 10.80
C SER A 7 2.78 -10.28 10.26
N ALA A 8 1.89 -9.87 9.37
CA ALA A 8 1.82 -8.55 8.77
C ALA A 8 0.41 -7.98 8.95
N VAL A 9 0.34 -6.67 9.11
CA VAL A 9 -0.91 -5.92 9.28
C VAL A 9 -1.05 -4.81 8.25
N GLY A 10 -2.27 -4.30 8.12
CA GLY A 10 -2.62 -3.18 7.27
C GLY A 10 -2.03 -1.84 7.72
N ASP A 11 -2.51 -0.78 7.07
CA ASP A 11 -2.06 0.59 7.25
C ASP A 11 -2.34 1.11 8.67
N ILE A 12 -1.33 1.74 9.27
CA ILE A 12 -1.36 2.33 10.60
C ILE A 12 -1.18 3.83 10.45
N SER A 13 -2.21 4.58 10.83
CA SER A 13 -2.17 6.02 10.99
C SER A 13 -2.64 6.40 12.39
N PHE A 14 -1.78 7.08 13.14
CA PHE A 14 -2.12 7.66 14.43
C PHE A 14 -2.71 9.07 14.31
N ALA A 15 -2.84 9.61 13.10
CA ALA A 15 -3.27 10.98 12.91
C ALA A 15 -4.68 11.25 13.44
N ALA A 16 -4.92 12.52 13.77
CA ALA A 16 -6.23 13.06 14.11
C ALA A 16 -6.89 12.37 15.33
N GLN A 17 -8.02 11.68 15.16
CA GLN A 17 -8.78 11.11 16.28
C GLN A 17 -8.01 10.02 17.02
N VAL A 18 -7.18 9.24 16.32
CA VAL A 18 -6.39 8.17 16.92
C VAL A 18 -5.40 8.72 17.95
N GLU A 19 -4.69 9.81 17.62
CA GLU A 19 -3.78 10.49 18.54
C GLU A 19 -4.53 11.04 19.77
N LYS A 20 -5.70 11.65 19.57
CA LYS A 20 -6.54 12.12 20.69
C LYS A 20 -6.93 10.98 21.62
N ASP A 21 -7.28 9.84 21.06
CA ASP A 21 -7.65 8.66 21.84
C ASP A 21 -6.46 8.06 22.58
N ILE A 22 -5.26 8.06 21.97
CA ILE A 22 -4.00 7.68 22.65
C ILE A 22 -3.74 8.60 23.86
N ILE A 23 -3.85 9.92 23.68
CA ILE A 23 -3.63 10.90 24.77
C ILE A 23 -4.64 10.67 25.90
N LYS A 24 -5.90 10.38 25.56
CA LYS A 24 -6.99 10.23 26.52
C LYS A 24 -6.96 8.87 27.25
N HIS A 25 -6.66 7.79 26.55
CA HIS A 25 -6.83 6.42 27.05
C HIS A 25 -5.51 5.68 27.30
N GLY A 26 -4.37 6.26 26.89
CA GLY A 26 -3.05 5.68 27.02
C GLY A 26 -2.56 4.95 25.77
N THR A 27 -1.26 4.69 25.72
CA THR A 27 -0.55 4.17 24.54
C THR A 27 -1.03 2.80 24.06
N ALA A 28 -1.51 1.93 24.95
CA ALA A 28 -2.00 0.61 24.56
C ALA A 28 -3.37 0.64 23.85
N TYR A 29 -4.12 1.74 23.95
CA TYR A 29 -5.51 1.83 23.51
C TYR A 29 -5.76 1.41 22.05
N PRO A 30 -4.94 1.83 21.05
CA PRO A 30 -5.22 1.53 19.65
C PRO A 30 -5.13 0.05 19.32
N PHE A 31 -4.33 -0.72 20.05
CA PHE A 31 -4.11 -2.15 19.79
C PHE A 31 -4.76 -3.08 20.82
N GLU A 32 -5.23 -2.54 21.95
CA GLU A 32 -5.70 -3.28 23.13
C GLU A 32 -6.53 -4.52 22.80
N LYS A 33 -7.52 -4.38 21.90
CA LYS A 33 -8.46 -5.44 21.51
C LYS A 33 -7.86 -6.54 20.64
N VAL A 34 -6.66 -6.34 20.09
CA VAL A 34 -6.00 -7.27 19.15
C VAL A 34 -4.58 -7.65 19.58
N ILE A 35 -4.03 -7.08 20.67
CA ILE A 35 -2.73 -7.46 21.23
C ILE A 35 -2.57 -8.98 21.39
N PRO A 36 -3.57 -9.75 21.92
CA PRO A 36 -3.41 -11.19 22.06
C PRO A 36 -3.19 -11.94 20.74
N GLU A 37 -3.75 -11.45 19.64
CA GLU A 37 -3.57 -12.04 18.31
C GLU A 37 -2.22 -11.63 17.72
N LEU A 38 -1.81 -10.37 17.87
CA LEU A 38 -0.53 -9.85 17.37
C LEU A 38 0.68 -10.51 18.07
N LYS A 39 0.56 -10.80 19.37
CA LYS A 39 1.61 -11.47 20.16
C LYS A 39 1.84 -12.94 19.83
N LYS A 40 1.01 -13.54 18.95
CA LYS A 40 1.25 -14.90 18.44
C LYS A 40 2.38 -14.94 17.40
N ALA A 41 2.74 -13.80 16.83
CA ALA A 41 3.79 -13.72 15.82
C ALA A 41 5.18 -13.82 16.46
N ASP A 42 6.08 -14.52 15.79
CA ASP A 42 7.51 -14.50 16.12
C ASP A 42 8.22 -13.28 15.53
N ILE A 43 7.72 -12.79 14.39
CA ILE A 43 8.12 -11.56 13.70
C ILE A 43 6.88 -10.78 13.32
N LEU A 44 6.77 -9.52 13.73
CA LEU A 44 5.64 -8.66 13.43
C LEU A 44 6.03 -7.48 12.52
N PHE A 45 5.35 -7.38 11.39
CA PHE A 45 5.52 -6.36 10.36
C PHE A 45 4.31 -5.42 10.31
N GLY A 46 4.53 -4.12 10.12
CA GLY A 46 3.45 -3.14 9.88
C GLY A 46 3.80 -2.09 8.83
N ASN A 47 2.79 -1.37 8.34
CA ASN A 47 2.96 -0.20 7.49
C ASN A 47 2.53 1.06 8.25
N LEU A 48 3.46 1.98 8.51
CA LEU A 48 3.21 3.23 9.20
C LEU A 48 3.10 4.36 8.16
N GLU A 49 1.91 4.95 8.07
CA GLU A 49 1.69 6.09 7.18
C GLU A 49 1.83 7.44 7.89
N SER A 50 1.70 7.45 9.23
CA SER A 50 1.83 8.70 9.96
C SER A 50 3.26 9.21 10.00
N VAL A 51 3.41 10.50 9.70
CA VAL A 51 4.66 11.23 9.90
C VAL A 51 4.71 11.72 11.34
N MET A 52 5.70 11.23 12.08
CA MET A 52 5.94 11.68 13.45
C MET A 52 6.60 13.05 13.42
N ILE A 53 6.15 13.93 14.32
CA ILE A 53 6.70 15.27 14.49
C ILE A 53 6.96 15.59 15.97
N PRO A 54 8.01 16.36 16.29
CA PRO A 54 8.23 16.84 17.65
C PRO A 54 7.19 17.89 18.04
N GLU A 55 7.07 18.19 19.33
CA GLU A 55 6.08 19.15 19.86
C GLU A 55 6.23 20.58 19.29
N ASP A 56 7.47 20.99 19.01
CA ASP A 56 7.80 22.31 18.48
C ASP A 56 7.74 22.40 16.94
N PHE A 57 7.28 21.34 16.26
CA PHE A 57 7.18 21.35 14.81
C PHE A 57 6.16 22.41 14.32
N PRO A 58 6.52 23.25 13.34
CA PRO A 58 5.67 24.33 12.87
C PRO A 58 4.54 23.80 11.98
N LEU A 59 3.39 23.44 12.58
CA LEU A 59 2.24 22.89 11.87
C LEU A 59 1.71 23.80 10.74
N THR A 60 1.90 25.11 10.86
CA THR A 60 1.53 26.09 9.82
C THR A 60 2.30 25.93 8.51
N GLU A 61 3.40 25.19 8.51
CA GLU A 61 4.21 24.91 7.31
C GLU A 61 3.85 23.57 6.64
N THR A 62 2.90 22.82 7.20
CA THR A 62 2.43 21.56 6.59
C THR A 62 1.49 21.82 5.42
N SER A 63 1.56 20.97 4.40
CA SER A 63 0.71 21.09 3.21
C SER A 63 -0.52 20.18 3.29
N GLY A 64 -1.68 20.69 2.84
CA GLY A 64 -2.87 19.86 2.62
C GLY A 64 -3.47 19.31 3.91
N HIS A 65 -3.76 18.00 3.90
CA HIS A 65 -4.31 17.25 5.03
C HIS A 65 -3.29 16.21 5.51
N PRO A 66 -2.27 16.63 6.27
CA PRO A 66 -1.16 15.75 6.60
C PRO A 66 -1.59 14.63 7.55
N LEU A 67 -1.13 13.40 7.30
CA LEU A 67 -1.20 12.31 8.28
C LEU A 67 -0.06 12.45 9.28
N GLN A 68 -0.09 13.51 10.09
CA GLN A 68 0.93 13.75 11.12
C GLN A 68 0.45 13.32 12.52
N SER A 69 1.38 12.98 13.40
CA SER A 69 1.12 12.82 14.84
C SER A 69 2.35 13.19 15.65
N ARG A 70 2.17 13.54 16.92
CA ARG A 70 3.29 13.73 17.84
C ARG A 70 4.02 12.42 18.11
N ASP A 71 5.30 12.53 18.47
CA ASP A 71 6.16 11.38 18.80
C ASP A 71 5.56 10.45 19.86
N SER A 72 4.79 11.01 20.80
CA SER A 72 4.11 10.26 21.86
C SER A 72 3.10 9.25 21.33
N ALA A 73 2.55 9.45 20.13
CA ALA A 73 1.66 8.49 19.49
C ALA A 73 2.40 7.22 19.05
N LEU A 74 3.67 7.33 18.64
CA LEU A 74 4.48 6.19 18.21
C LEU A 74 4.73 5.18 19.34
N GLU A 75 4.71 5.65 20.60
CA GLU A 75 4.84 4.81 21.78
C GLU A 75 3.72 3.76 21.89
N ALA A 76 2.60 3.94 21.18
CA ALA A 76 1.53 2.93 21.05
C ALA A 76 2.00 1.62 20.40
N LEU A 77 3.13 1.63 19.70
CA LEU A 77 3.70 0.43 19.07
C LEU A 77 4.49 -0.46 20.05
N ARG A 78 5.00 0.09 21.17
CA ARG A 78 5.84 -0.68 22.12
C ARG A 78 5.12 -1.87 22.78
N PRO A 79 3.86 -1.74 23.24
CA PRO A 79 3.16 -2.86 23.88
C PRO A 79 2.89 -4.05 22.95
N VAL A 80 2.88 -3.79 21.63
CA VAL A 80 2.61 -4.76 20.57
C VAL A 80 3.88 -5.53 20.20
N GLY A 81 5.01 -4.82 20.04
CA GLY A 81 6.30 -5.41 19.71
C GLY A 81 6.51 -5.65 18.22
N PHE A 82 6.35 -4.61 17.39
CA PHE A 82 6.73 -4.67 15.97
C PHE A 82 8.25 -4.85 15.82
N ASP A 83 8.68 -5.66 14.86
CA ASP A 83 10.10 -5.79 14.50
C ASP A 83 10.48 -4.85 13.36
N ILE A 84 9.55 -4.68 12.41
CA ILE A 84 9.76 -3.94 11.17
C ILE A 84 8.54 -3.08 10.84
N LEU A 85 8.81 -1.84 10.39
CA LEU A 85 7.81 -0.95 9.81
C LEU A 85 8.24 -0.49 8.42
N GLN A 86 7.35 -0.66 7.45
CA GLN A 86 7.39 0.11 6.22
C GLN A 86 6.96 1.54 6.51
N ALA A 87 7.84 2.51 6.22
CA ALA A 87 7.60 3.93 6.50
C ALA A 87 7.60 4.78 5.23
N ALA A 88 7.91 4.20 4.08
CA ALA A 88 7.79 4.88 2.79
C ALA A 88 6.36 4.75 2.27
N SER A 89 5.51 5.69 2.66
CA SER A 89 4.13 5.86 2.18
C SER A 89 3.98 7.10 1.31
N ASN A 90 2.83 7.25 0.65
CA ASN A 90 2.47 8.49 -0.05
C ASN A 90 2.45 9.72 0.88
N HIS A 91 2.27 9.52 2.18
CA HIS A 91 2.26 10.57 3.21
C HIS A 91 3.64 10.92 3.79
N VAL A 92 4.70 10.21 3.40
CA VAL A 92 6.05 10.35 3.98
C VAL A 92 6.65 11.76 3.91
N LEU A 93 6.13 12.63 3.03
CA LEU A 93 6.56 14.02 2.87
C LEU A 93 5.55 15.06 3.35
N ASP A 94 4.48 14.66 4.03
CA ASP A 94 3.46 15.57 4.56
C ASP A 94 4.03 16.66 5.50
N CYS A 95 5.14 16.34 6.18
CA CYS A 95 5.90 17.27 7.01
C CYS A 95 7.34 17.49 6.46
N GLY A 96 7.49 17.35 5.14
CA GLY A 96 8.75 17.48 4.42
C GLY A 96 9.81 16.45 4.82
N TRP A 97 11.04 16.66 4.33
CA TRP A 97 12.16 15.78 4.66
C TRP A 97 12.54 15.79 6.15
N ARG A 98 12.18 16.86 6.88
CA ARG A 98 12.37 16.96 8.33
C ARG A 98 11.49 15.96 9.06
N GLY A 99 10.19 15.93 8.76
CA GLY A 99 9.27 14.93 9.32
C GLY A 99 9.64 13.50 8.94
N LEU A 100 10.07 13.28 7.69
CA LEU A 100 10.59 11.97 7.25
C LEU A 100 11.75 11.49 8.12
N LEU A 101 12.80 12.30 8.27
CA LEU A 101 13.99 11.90 9.05
C LEU A 101 13.68 11.77 10.53
N HIS A 102 12.80 12.63 11.05
CA HIS A 102 12.33 12.54 12.42
C HIS A 102 11.60 11.22 12.67
N THR A 103 10.65 10.87 11.81
CA THR A 103 9.93 9.59 11.84
C THR A 103 10.89 8.39 11.79
N TYR A 104 11.86 8.41 10.88
CA TYR A 104 12.90 7.37 10.79
C TYR A 104 13.67 7.21 12.12
N ASN A 105 14.01 8.31 12.80
CA ASN A 105 14.69 8.27 14.09
C ASN A 105 13.77 7.80 15.22
N CYS A 106 12.51 8.23 15.25
CA CYS A 106 11.54 7.79 16.25
C CYS A 106 11.30 6.27 16.17
N ILE A 107 11.12 5.72 14.95
CA ILE A 107 10.99 4.26 14.75
C ILE A 107 12.21 3.51 15.31
N LYS A 108 13.43 4.00 15.06
CA LYS A 108 14.65 3.39 15.61
C LYS A 108 14.75 3.51 17.12
N SER A 109 14.31 4.62 17.70
CA SER A 109 14.35 4.86 19.15
C SER A 109 13.45 3.90 19.94
N ILE A 110 12.43 3.35 19.29
CA ILE A 110 11.55 2.34 19.88
C ILE A 110 12.04 0.89 19.65
N GLY A 111 13.23 0.73 19.04
CA GLY A 111 13.85 -0.58 18.77
C GLY A 111 13.39 -1.25 17.48
N VAL A 112 12.65 -0.54 16.63
CA VAL A 112 12.02 -1.10 15.41
C VAL A 112 12.85 -0.74 14.18
N GLN A 113 12.91 -1.64 13.20
CA GLN A 113 13.62 -1.37 11.95
C GLN A 113 12.70 -0.67 10.94
N SER A 114 13.11 0.51 10.48
CA SER A 114 12.40 1.24 9.42
C SER A 114 12.86 0.80 8.02
N LEU A 115 11.89 0.62 7.11
CA LEU A 115 12.07 0.33 5.69
C LEU A 115 11.65 1.49 4.80
N GLY A 116 12.29 1.56 3.63
CA GLY A 116 11.91 2.45 2.53
C GLY A 116 12.32 3.92 2.73
N THR A 117 12.75 4.31 3.93
CA THR A 117 13.20 5.68 4.25
C THR A 117 14.55 5.68 4.96
N GLY A 118 15.24 6.82 4.89
CA GLY A 118 16.47 7.04 5.64
C GLY A 118 17.19 8.33 5.26
N PRO A 119 18.33 8.65 5.88
CA PRO A 119 19.13 9.85 5.58
C PRO A 119 19.75 9.87 4.17
N SER A 120 19.70 8.77 3.42
CA SER A 120 20.26 8.64 2.07
C SER A 120 19.67 7.44 1.32
N GLN A 121 19.90 7.36 0.01
CA GLN A 121 19.37 6.27 -0.83
C GLN A 121 19.95 4.93 -0.40
N LYS A 122 21.22 4.94 0.02
CA LYS A 122 21.90 3.77 0.57
C LYS A 122 21.17 3.24 1.81
N GLU A 123 20.71 4.11 2.69
CA GLU A 123 20.02 3.68 3.93
C GLU A 123 18.56 3.31 3.69
N ALA A 124 17.87 4.04 2.81
CA ALA A 124 16.48 3.78 2.42
C ALA A 124 16.32 2.42 1.69
N ARG A 125 17.28 2.05 0.84
CA ARG A 125 17.30 0.78 0.08
C ARG A 125 18.09 -0.35 0.77
N LYS A 126 18.52 -0.17 2.02
CA LYS A 126 19.35 -1.16 2.72
C LYS A 126 18.49 -2.31 3.23
N LEU A 127 18.93 -3.54 2.93
CA LEU A 127 18.38 -4.77 3.49
C LEU A 127 18.35 -4.71 5.02
N ARG A 128 17.16 -4.91 5.59
CA ARG A 128 16.97 -5.18 7.02
C ARG A 128 16.86 -6.68 7.22
N ILE A 129 17.41 -7.20 8.32
CA ILE A 129 17.37 -8.64 8.63
C ILE A 129 16.83 -8.79 10.05
N VAL A 130 15.89 -9.71 10.21
CA VAL A 130 15.46 -10.22 11.51
C VAL A 130 15.88 -11.68 11.59
N GLU A 131 16.62 -12.03 12.65
CA GLU A 131 17.05 -13.41 12.91
C GLU A 131 16.13 -14.05 13.94
N LYS A 132 15.48 -15.16 13.57
CA LYS A 132 14.53 -15.86 14.44
C LYS A 132 14.49 -17.34 14.12
N GLY A 133 14.45 -18.19 15.15
CA GLY A 133 14.42 -19.64 14.97
C GLY A 133 15.62 -20.22 14.19
N GLY A 134 16.76 -19.51 14.17
CA GLY A 134 17.94 -19.87 13.38
C GLY A 134 17.89 -19.48 11.90
N MET A 135 16.85 -18.75 11.47
CA MET A 135 16.66 -18.27 10.09
C MET A 135 16.87 -16.77 9.98
N LYS A 136 17.35 -16.31 8.83
CA LYS A 136 17.50 -14.91 8.44
C LYS A 136 16.37 -14.49 7.53
N ILE A 137 15.49 -13.61 8.02
CA ILE A 137 14.40 -13.05 7.22
C ILE A 137 14.79 -11.64 6.79
N GLY A 138 14.95 -11.46 5.48
CA GLY A 138 15.36 -10.19 4.86
C GLY A 138 14.18 -9.36 4.42
N PHE A 139 14.31 -8.04 4.53
CA PHE A 139 13.25 -7.10 4.14
C PHE A 139 13.80 -5.91 3.35
N LEU A 140 13.07 -5.55 2.30
CA LEU A 140 13.25 -4.34 1.50
C LEU A 140 11.90 -3.65 1.33
N GLY A 141 11.86 -2.32 1.35
CA GLY A 141 10.62 -1.55 1.25
C GLY A 141 10.70 -0.46 0.18
N TYR A 142 9.60 -0.24 -0.55
CA TYR A 142 9.53 0.72 -1.65
C TYR A 142 8.20 1.46 -1.71
N LEU A 143 8.22 2.68 -2.27
CA LEU A 143 7.06 3.55 -2.47
C LEU A 143 6.87 3.88 -3.95
N GLN A 144 5.67 3.68 -4.51
CA GLN A 144 5.34 4.25 -5.82
C GLN A 144 5.27 5.78 -5.73
N ALA A 145 5.90 6.46 -6.69
CA ALA A 145 5.89 7.91 -6.71
C ALA A 145 4.47 8.42 -7.07
N GLY A 146 3.83 9.09 -6.12
CA GLY A 146 2.53 9.73 -6.31
C GLY A 146 2.66 11.24 -6.43
N ASP A 147 1.55 11.93 -6.65
CA ASP A 147 1.50 13.39 -6.89
C ASP A 147 2.23 14.21 -5.79
N TRP A 148 2.17 13.74 -4.53
CA TRP A 148 2.76 14.38 -3.35
C TRP A 148 4.20 13.96 -3.06
N THR A 149 4.66 12.85 -3.66
CA THR A 149 5.97 12.29 -3.41
C THR A 149 6.86 12.27 -4.63
N LEU A 150 6.37 12.66 -5.81
CA LEU A 150 7.09 12.60 -7.08
C LEU A 150 8.49 13.22 -6.97
N GLU A 151 9.51 12.34 -7.00
CA GLU A 151 10.94 12.63 -6.87
C GLU A 151 11.32 13.56 -5.71
N GLY A 152 10.47 13.64 -4.70
CA GLY A 152 10.66 14.41 -3.47
C GLY A 152 11.59 13.74 -2.46
N GLY A 153 11.73 14.34 -1.28
CA GLY A 153 12.49 13.77 -0.16
C GLY A 153 14.01 13.76 -0.31
N GLY A 154 14.55 14.03 -1.50
CA GLY A 154 15.98 14.28 -1.74
C GLY A 154 16.88 13.09 -1.38
N GLU A 155 16.86 12.04 -2.19
CA GLU A 155 17.61 10.81 -1.94
C GLU A 155 17.26 10.08 -0.63
N ARG A 156 16.13 10.37 0.03
CA ARG A 156 15.78 9.76 1.34
C ARG A 156 14.71 8.68 1.30
N ILE A 157 14.17 8.39 0.11
CA ILE A 157 13.04 7.47 -0.10
C ILE A 157 13.42 6.44 -1.16
N ALA A 158 13.22 5.17 -0.87
CA ALA A 158 13.35 4.09 -1.85
C ALA A 158 12.13 4.08 -2.78
N TYR A 159 12.18 4.85 -3.86
CA TYR A 159 11.11 4.81 -4.86
C TYR A 159 11.08 3.49 -5.60
N LEU A 160 9.87 3.03 -5.90
CA LEU A 160 9.58 1.80 -6.58
C LEU A 160 9.90 1.91 -8.07
N LYS A 161 11.16 1.62 -8.42
CA LYS A 161 11.60 1.49 -9.81
C LYS A 161 11.94 0.03 -10.05
N GLN A 162 11.27 -0.63 -11.01
CA GLN A 162 11.42 -2.08 -11.25
C GLN A 162 12.89 -2.52 -11.37
N LYS A 163 13.70 -1.78 -12.13
CA LYS A 163 15.13 -2.05 -12.31
C LYS A 163 15.90 -2.07 -10.98
N ASP A 164 15.55 -1.16 -10.07
CA ASP A 164 16.23 -0.94 -8.81
C ASP A 164 15.86 -2.06 -7.82
N VAL A 165 14.57 -2.39 -7.74
CA VAL A 165 14.06 -3.49 -6.91
C VAL A 165 14.68 -4.82 -7.31
N ILE A 166 14.67 -5.14 -8.61
CA ILE A 166 15.25 -6.39 -9.14
C ILE A 166 16.76 -6.45 -8.86
N SER A 167 17.48 -5.33 -9.02
CA SER A 167 18.90 -5.25 -8.71
C SER A 167 19.17 -5.52 -7.22
N ASP A 168 18.37 -4.94 -6.33
CA ASP A 168 18.54 -5.14 -4.89
C ASP A 168 18.21 -6.58 -4.48
N ILE A 169 17.17 -7.19 -5.05
CA ILE A 169 16.85 -8.60 -4.83
C ILE A 169 18.04 -9.48 -5.22
N ARG A 170 18.57 -9.33 -6.43
CA ARG A 170 19.73 -10.13 -6.90
C ARG A 170 20.95 -9.98 -6.00
N LYS A 171 21.20 -8.76 -5.49
CA LYS A 171 22.31 -8.45 -4.58
C LYS A 171 22.14 -9.07 -3.19
N HIS A 172 20.91 -9.29 -2.75
CA HIS A 172 20.60 -9.66 -1.37
C HIS A 172 20.06 -11.08 -1.20
N ARG A 173 19.56 -11.74 -2.26
CA ARG A 173 18.85 -13.01 -2.15
C ARG A 173 19.66 -14.11 -1.47
N ALA A 174 20.96 -14.22 -1.77
CA ALA A 174 21.84 -15.24 -1.20
C ALA A 174 22.22 -15.01 0.28
N LYS A 175 21.81 -13.88 0.88
CA LYS A 175 22.17 -13.49 2.26
C LYS A 175 21.11 -13.87 3.30
N VAL A 176 19.95 -14.31 2.84
CA VAL A 176 18.76 -14.53 3.67
C VAL A 176 18.05 -15.80 3.23
N ASP A 177 17.33 -16.43 4.15
CA ASP A 177 16.56 -17.63 3.88
C ASP A 177 15.27 -17.25 3.14
N VAL A 178 14.55 -16.28 3.69
CA VAL A 178 13.32 -15.68 3.13
C VAL A 178 13.55 -14.19 2.87
N LEU A 179 13.20 -13.71 1.67
CA LEU A 179 13.26 -12.32 1.28
C LEU A 179 11.85 -11.74 1.07
N VAL A 180 11.48 -10.79 1.93
CA VAL A 180 10.22 -10.06 1.91
C VAL A 180 10.40 -8.71 1.22
N ILE A 181 9.52 -8.40 0.27
CA ILE A 181 9.46 -7.10 -0.40
C ILE A 181 8.17 -6.40 0.01
N SER A 182 8.29 -5.24 0.65
CA SER A 182 7.16 -4.38 0.98
C SER A 182 7.00 -3.27 -0.06
N ILE A 183 5.77 -3.02 -0.47
CA ILE A 183 5.43 -2.03 -1.49
C ILE A 183 4.22 -1.21 -1.04
N HIS A 184 4.37 0.11 -1.00
CA HIS A 184 3.26 1.02 -0.77
C HIS A 184 2.89 1.71 -2.09
N ALA A 185 1.78 1.30 -2.71
CA ALA A 185 1.46 1.66 -4.10
C ALA A 185 0.04 1.25 -4.53
N ASP A 186 -0.30 1.57 -5.78
CA ASP A 186 -1.53 1.17 -6.48
C ASP A 186 -2.74 2.07 -6.19
N ILE A 187 -3.96 1.60 -6.44
CA ILE A 187 -5.14 2.45 -6.50
C ILE A 187 -5.97 2.32 -5.22
N GLU A 188 -6.26 3.45 -4.60
CA GLU A 188 -7.15 3.52 -3.46
C GLU A 188 -8.52 2.89 -3.74
N PHE A 189 -9.01 2.13 -2.77
CA PHE A 189 -10.36 1.61 -2.66
C PHE A 189 -10.78 0.57 -3.69
N GLN A 190 -9.84 0.04 -4.48
CA GLN A 190 -10.12 -1.01 -5.46
C GLN A 190 -9.97 -2.42 -4.88
N PRO A 191 -10.88 -3.36 -5.20
CA PRO A 191 -10.87 -4.72 -4.65
C PRO A 191 -9.80 -5.63 -5.29
N ALA A 192 -9.12 -5.17 -6.33
CA ALA A 192 -8.09 -5.92 -7.03
C ALA A 192 -6.95 -4.97 -7.44
N PRO A 193 -5.71 -5.49 -7.56
CA PRO A 193 -4.61 -4.67 -8.01
C PRO A 193 -4.81 -4.22 -9.46
N SER A 194 -4.22 -3.09 -9.82
CA SER A 194 -4.13 -2.70 -11.24
C SER A 194 -3.32 -3.72 -12.06
N ILE A 195 -3.56 -3.78 -13.36
CA ILE A 195 -2.81 -4.66 -14.26
C ILE A 195 -1.29 -4.36 -14.23
N PRO A 196 -0.84 -3.09 -14.25
CA PRO A 196 0.58 -2.76 -14.07
C PRO A 196 1.14 -3.26 -12.73
N ARG A 197 0.39 -3.11 -11.63
CA ARG A 197 0.78 -3.60 -10.30
C ARG A 197 0.94 -5.11 -10.27
N LEU A 198 -0.04 -5.83 -10.82
CA LEU A 198 -0.02 -7.28 -10.95
C LEU A 198 1.23 -7.76 -11.70
N LYS A 199 1.50 -7.17 -12.88
CA LYS A 199 2.68 -7.49 -13.71
C LYS A 199 3.98 -7.21 -12.96
N LEU A 200 4.09 -6.08 -12.27
CA LEU A 200 5.29 -5.71 -11.52
C LEU A 200 5.56 -6.65 -10.33
N CYS A 201 4.54 -6.98 -9.53
CA CYS A 201 4.70 -7.91 -8.42
C CYS A 201 5.13 -9.31 -8.89
N ARG A 202 4.58 -9.79 -10.01
CA ARG A 202 5.01 -11.06 -10.62
C ARG A 202 6.47 -11.02 -11.10
N ALA A 203 6.92 -9.91 -11.70
CA ALA A 203 8.33 -9.73 -12.07
C ALA A 203 9.28 -9.67 -10.85
N ILE A 204 8.83 -9.08 -9.73
CA ILE A 204 9.56 -9.06 -8.45
C ILE A 204 9.65 -10.48 -7.86
N ALA A 205 8.56 -11.25 -7.92
CA ALA A 205 8.54 -12.66 -7.53
C ALA A 205 9.54 -13.49 -8.35
N GLU A 206 9.53 -13.34 -9.67
CA GLU A 206 10.46 -14.02 -10.59
C GLU A 206 11.93 -13.64 -10.36
N ALA A 207 12.19 -12.42 -9.86
CA ALA A 207 13.54 -12.00 -9.48
C ALA A 207 14.08 -12.69 -8.22
N GLY A 208 13.22 -13.38 -7.45
CA GLY A 208 13.61 -14.20 -6.30
C GLY A 208 13.04 -13.74 -4.95
N ALA A 209 12.02 -12.87 -4.92
CA ALA A 209 11.27 -12.62 -3.68
C ALA A 209 10.52 -13.88 -3.24
N ASP A 210 10.39 -14.09 -1.93
CA ASP A 210 9.63 -15.20 -1.34
C ASP A 210 8.26 -14.73 -0.84
N LEU A 211 8.16 -13.48 -0.40
CA LEU A 211 6.92 -12.83 0.03
C LEU A 211 6.87 -11.38 -0.45
N ILE A 212 5.73 -10.95 -0.99
CA ILE A 212 5.45 -9.55 -1.31
C ILE A 212 4.25 -9.08 -0.49
N LEU A 213 4.44 -7.99 0.27
CA LEU A 213 3.41 -7.35 1.09
C LEU A 213 3.12 -5.97 0.54
N CYS A 214 1.90 -5.76 0.04
CA CYS A 214 1.48 -4.48 -0.50
C CYS A 214 0.49 -3.75 0.43
N HIS A 215 0.52 -2.42 0.34
CA HIS A 215 -0.22 -1.44 1.15
C HIS A 215 -0.61 -0.24 0.28
N HIS A 216 -1.43 0.68 0.79
CA HIS A 216 -1.99 1.89 0.16
C HIS A 216 -3.45 1.82 -0.30
N PRO A 217 -3.99 0.73 -0.87
CA PRO A 217 -5.38 0.73 -1.34
C PRO A 217 -6.43 0.98 -0.25
N HIS A 218 -6.07 0.95 1.04
CA HIS A 218 -6.95 1.12 2.21
C HIS A 218 -8.13 0.13 2.28
N VAL A 219 -8.16 -0.87 1.39
CA VAL A 219 -9.08 -2.02 1.40
C VAL A 219 -8.26 -3.29 1.18
N PRO A 220 -8.66 -4.43 1.77
CA PRO A 220 -7.99 -5.69 1.50
C PRO A 220 -8.10 -6.11 0.03
N GLN A 221 -7.03 -6.66 -0.51
CA GLN A 221 -7.01 -7.29 -1.84
C GLN A 221 -6.52 -8.74 -1.72
N GLY A 222 -6.73 -9.53 -2.78
CA GLY A 222 -6.46 -10.97 -2.77
C GLY A 222 -5.00 -11.33 -2.57
N ILE A 223 -4.77 -12.63 -2.33
CA ILE A 223 -3.47 -13.27 -2.26
C ILE A 223 -3.27 -14.18 -3.48
N GLU A 224 -2.11 -14.09 -4.10
CA GLU A 224 -1.67 -14.95 -5.20
C GLU A 224 -0.39 -15.69 -4.82
N LYS A 225 -0.30 -16.96 -5.23
CA LYS A 225 0.98 -17.67 -5.26
C LYS A 225 1.51 -17.65 -6.70
N TRP A 226 2.61 -16.95 -6.93
CA TRP A 226 3.28 -16.89 -8.23
C TRP A 226 4.65 -17.58 -8.14
N GLY A 227 4.77 -18.76 -8.76
CA GLY A 227 5.93 -19.62 -8.57
C GLY A 227 6.15 -19.98 -7.10
N ASN A 228 7.30 -19.61 -6.55
CA ASN A 228 7.64 -19.81 -5.14
C ASN A 228 7.27 -18.63 -4.24
N CYS A 229 6.83 -17.51 -4.81
CA CYS A 229 6.51 -16.31 -4.06
C CYS A 229 5.03 -16.28 -3.68
N LEU A 230 4.74 -15.87 -2.44
CA LEU A 230 3.40 -15.48 -2.02
C LEU A 230 3.27 -13.96 -2.17
N ILE A 231 2.17 -13.48 -2.73
CA ILE A 231 1.93 -12.06 -3.03
C ILE A 231 0.62 -11.67 -2.38
N HIS A 232 0.65 -10.68 -1.48
CA HIS A 232 -0.55 -10.09 -0.91
C HIS A 232 -0.68 -8.64 -1.40
N TYR A 233 -1.69 -8.39 -2.23
CA TYR A 233 -1.80 -7.12 -2.98
C TYR A 233 -2.30 -5.91 -2.18
N SER A 234 -2.95 -6.12 -1.03
CA SER A 234 -3.24 -5.07 -0.05
C SER A 234 -3.73 -5.69 1.25
N LEU A 235 -3.17 -5.27 2.38
CA LEU A 235 -3.65 -5.69 3.70
C LEU A 235 -4.81 -4.83 4.23
N GLY A 236 -5.20 -3.77 3.52
CA GLY A 236 -6.19 -2.80 3.99
C GLY A 236 -5.67 -1.97 5.17
N ASN A 237 -6.57 -1.46 6.01
CA ASN A 237 -6.21 -0.68 7.19
C ASN A 237 -6.12 -1.56 8.44
N LEU A 238 -5.28 -1.20 9.41
CA LEU A 238 -5.35 -1.72 10.78
C LEU A 238 -5.85 -0.66 11.77
N ILE A 239 -5.23 0.52 11.77
CA ILE A 239 -5.59 1.65 12.62
C ILE A 239 -5.66 2.87 11.72
N PHE A 240 -6.82 3.48 11.62
CA PHE A 240 -7.02 4.61 10.73
C PHE A 240 -8.27 5.38 11.12
N GLN A 241 -8.23 6.71 11.05
CA GLN A 241 -9.45 7.50 11.14
C GLN A 241 -10.23 7.39 9.83
N LEU A 242 -11.35 6.68 9.86
CA LEU A 242 -12.22 6.51 8.70
C LEU A 242 -13.23 7.66 8.63
N GLY A 243 -13.20 8.41 7.53
CA GLY A 243 -14.10 9.54 7.28
C GLY A 243 -15.00 9.34 6.06
N GLY A 244 -15.79 10.37 5.74
CA GLY A 244 -16.74 10.33 4.62
C GLY A 244 -16.07 10.07 3.27
N TYR A 245 -14.86 10.60 3.04
CA TYR A 245 -14.10 10.34 1.80
C TYR A 245 -13.84 8.85 1.59
N GLN A 246 -13.23 8.18 2.57
CA GLN A 246 -12.91 6.75 2.44
C GLN A 246 -14.18 5.90 2.31
N ILE A 247 -15.17 6.14 3.17
CA ILE A 247 -16.41 5.35 3.20
C ILE A 247 -17.22 5.50 1.90
N SER A 248 -17.28 6.70 1.33
CA SER A 248 -17.97 6.95 0.06
C SER A 248 -17.29 6.30 -1.14
N ASN A 249 -15.97 6.10 -1.08
CA ASN A 249 -15.26 5.39 -2.15
C ASN A 249 -15.32 3.87 -1.98
N SER A 250 -15.36 3.34 -0.75
CA SER A 250 -15.60 1.93 -0.52
C SER A 250 -16.10 1.62 0.90
N PRO A 251 -17.15 0.81 1.07
CA PRO A 251 -17.59 0.35 2.39
C PRO A 251 -16.59 -0.64 3.04
N ASN A 252 -15.65 -1.18 2.25
CA ASN A 252 -14.72 -2.22 2.70
C ASN A 252 -13.49 -1.66 3.44
N VAL A 253 -13.38 -0.34 3.61
CA VAL A 253 -12.26 0.31 4.34
C VAL A 253 -12.20 -0.05 5.82
N THR A 254 -13.29 -0.62 6.36
CA THR A 254 -13.37 -1.15 7.72
C THR A 254 -12.90 -2.60 7.84
N LYS A 255 -12.78 -3.33 6.72
CA LYS A 255 -12.32 -4.72 6.72
C LYS A 255 -10.80 -4.74 6.91
N SER A 256 -10.36 -5.60 7.82
CA SER A 256 -8.96 -5.71 8.22
C SER A 256 -8.65 -7.17 8.53
N HIS A 257 -7.37 -7.50 8.62
CA HIS A 257 -6.92 -8.81 9.08
C HIS A 257 -5.46 -8.76 9.51
N ILE A 258 -5.06 -9.75 10.30
CA ILE A 258 -3.66 -10.11 10.47
C ILE A 258 -3.38 -11.21 9.46
N PHE A 259 -2.44 -10.96 8.56
CA PHE A 259 -1.96 -11.95 7.61
C PHE A 259 -0.70 -12.60 8.17
N SER A 260 -0.65 -13.91 8.20
CA SER A 260 0.48 -14.65 8.76
C SER A 260 0.98 -15.69 7.78
N VAL A 261 2.30 -15.87 7.75
CA VAL A 261 2.96 -16.98 7.06
C VAL A 261 3.75 -17.82 8.06
N ASP A 262 3.70 -19.12 7.84
CA ASP A 262 4.49 -20.09 8.57
C ASP A 262 5.79 -20.36 7.81
N ILE A 263 6.92 -20.26 8.49
CA ILE A 263 8.25 -20.42 7.91
C ILE A 263 8.97 -21.59 8.58
N GLU A 264 9.36 -22.57 7.79
CA GLU A 264 10.10 -23.76 8.22
C GLU A 264 11.28 -24.02 7.30
N ASN A 265 12.47 -24.22 7.87
CA ASN A 265 13.71 -24.49 7.13
C ASN A 265 13.97 -23.48 5.99
N GLY A 266 13.72 -22.20 6.27
CA GLY A 266 13.96 -21.11 5.34
C GLY A 266 12.93 -20.99 4.21
N LYS A 267 11.76 -21.63 4.31
CA LYS A 267 10.71 -21.59 3.30
C LYS A 267 9.36 -21.30 3.92
N ILE A 268 8.53 -20.55 3.20
CA ILE A 268 7.12 -20.38 3.55
C ILE A 268 6.39 -21.70 3.23
N THR A 269 5.81 -22.32 4.25
CA THR A 269 5.11 -23.61 4.14
C THR A 269 3.60 -23.46 4.14
N ASP A 270 3.07 -22.46 4.85
CA ASP A 270 1.65 -22.20 4.94
C ASP A 270 1.36 -20.70 5.18
N TRP A 271 0.10 -20.30 5.04
CA TRP A 271 -0.37 -18.96 5.38
C TRP A 271 -1.81 -18.97 5.90
N HIS A 272 -2.14 -17.99 6.74
CA HIS A 272 -3.46 -17.85 7.32
C HIS A 272 -3.85 -16.38 7.53
N ARG A 273 -5.16 -16.14 7.68
CA ARG A 273 -5.73 -14.83 7.99
C ARG A 273 -6.50 -14.91 9.31
N LYS A 274 -6.29 -13.93 10.19
CA LYS A 274 -7.20 -13.64 11.30
C LYS A 274 -8.01 -12.40 10.96
N TYR A 275 -9.30 -12.57 10.69
CA TYR A 275 -10.16 -11.47 10.27
C TYR A 275 -10.47 -10.51 11.43
N LEU A 276 -10.41 -9.22 11.12
CA LEU A 276 -10.67 -8.11 12.03
C LEU A 276 -11.63 -7.12 11.35
N LYS A 277 -12.19 -6.22 12.15
CA LYS A 277 -12.84 -5.00 11.65
C LYS A 277 -12.39 -3.79 12.42
N ILE A 278 -12.37 -2.64 11.77
CA ILE A 278 -12.14 -1.34 12.40
C ILE A 278 -13.48 -0.79 12.87
N ASN A 279 -13.57 -0.46 14.15
CA ASN A 279 -14.69 0.30 14.68
C ASN A 279 -14.56 1.77 14.22
N MET A 280 -15.52 2.27 13.44
CA MET A 280 -15.44 3.62 12.87
C MET A 280 -15.42 4.74 13.92
N SER A 281 -16.05 4.52 15.08
CA SER A 281 -16.08 5.52 16.16
C SER A 281 -14.80 5.51 16.98
N GLU A 282 -14.18 4.35 17.17
CA GLU A 282 -12.97 4.18 17.97
C GLU A 282 -11.67 4.18 17.14
N CYS A 283 -11.78 4.19 15.80
CA CYS A 283 -10.67 4.17 14.84
C CYS A 283 -9.65 3.02 15.04
N ARG A 284 -10.07 1.92 15.69
CA ARG A 284 -9.21 0.79 16.07
C ARG A 284 -9.83 -0.57 15.79
N PRO A 285 -9.01 -1.62 15.63
CA PRO A 285 -9.50 -2.94 15.23
C PRO A 285 -10.10 -3.72 16.41
N TYR A 286 -10.97 -4.66 16.10
CA TYR A 286 -11.48 -5.67 17.03
C TYR A 286 -11.58 -7.04 16.34
N THR A 287 -11.51 -8.11 17.15
CA THR A 287 -11.68 -9.49 16.68
C THR A 287 -13.15 -9.82 16.44
N LEU A 288 -13.40 -10.66 15.45
CA LEU A 288 -14.75 -11.05 15.06
C LEU A 288 -15.23 -12.32 15.80
N SER A 289 -16.54 -12.46 15.92
CA SER A 289 -17.17 -13.71 16.35
C SER A 289 -17.05 -14.79 15.27
N PRO A 290 -17.16 -16.10 15.60
CA PRO A 290 -17.06 -17.17 14.60
C PRO A 290 -18.06 -17.06 13.43
N ALA A 291 -19.24 -16.50 13.68
CA ALA A 291 -20.25 -16.28 12.63
C ALA A 291 -19.83 -15.15 11.68
N GLU A 292 -19.32 -14.04 12.22
CA GLU A 292 -18.79 -12.92 11.43
C GLU A 292 -17.55 -13.34 10.63
N GLU A 293 -16.66 -14.13 11.22
CA GLU A 293 -15.47 -14.65 10.54
C GLU A 293 -15.85 -15.49 9.31
N LYS A 294 -16.91 -16.30 9.39
CA LYS A 294 -17.39 -17.09 8.26
C LYS A 294 -17.91 -16.23 7.11
N GLU A 295 -18.55 -15.10 7.40
CA GLU A 295 -19.01 -14.16 6.37
C GLU A 295 -17.85 -13.37 5.77
N GLU A 296 -16.89 -12.93 6.60
CA GLU A 296 -15.67 -12.29 6.10
C GLU A 296 -14.87 -13.24 5.20
N ASP A 297 -14.74 -14.51 5.58
CA ASP A 297 -14.03 -15.52 4.79
C ASP A 297 -14.53 -15.63 3.35
N LYS A 298 -15.85 -15.49 3.12
CA LYS A 298 -16.42 -15.48 1.76
C LYS A 298 -15.92 -14.29 0.94
N TYR A 299 -15.84 -13.11 1.55
CA TYR A 299 -15.34 -11.91 0.89
C TYR A 299 -13.86 -12.04 0.52
N TYR A 300 -13.03 -12.52 1.44
CA TYR A 300 -11.60 -12.73 1.16
C TYR A 300 -11.36 -13.83 0.12
N LYS A 301 -12.15 -14.91 0.13
CA LYS A 301 -12.12 -15.93 -0.94
C LYS A 301 -12.54 -15.37 -2.29
N TRP A 302 -13.50 -14.45 -2.31
CA TRP A 302 -13.87 -13.74 -3.53
C TRP A 302 -12.72 -12.87 -4.05
N LEU A 303 -12.04 -12.10 -3.18
CA LEU A 303 -10.85 -11.34 -3.56
C LEU A 303 -9.76 -12.23 -4.17
N ASP A 304 -9.47 -13.38 -3.56
CA ASP A 304 -8.50 -14.36 -4.07
C ASP A 304 -8.93 -14.95 -5.43
N SER A 305 -10.25 -15.06 -5.66
CA SER A 305 -10.79 -15.56 -6.93
C SER A 305 -10.67 -14.56 -8.08
N LEU A 306 -10.66 -13.24 -7.81
CA LEU A 306 -10.46 -12.21 -8.83
C LEU A 306 -9.10 -12.38 -9.51
N LEU A 307 -8.07 -12.71 -8.73
CA LEU A 307 -6.69 -12.89 -9.22
C LEU A 307 -6.55 -14.07 -10.21
N LYS A 308 -7.53 -14.98 -10.23
CA LYS A 308 -7.58 -16.14 -11.14
C LYS A 308 -8.36 -15.86 -12.43
N SER A 309 -8.94 -14.68 -12.58
CA SER A 309 -9.78 -14.31 -13.71
C SER A 309 -9.20 -13.10 -14.44
N PRO A 310 -8.34 -13.31 -15.46
CA PRO A 310 -7.74 -12.24 -16.24
C PRO A 310 -8.79 -11.28 -16.83
N GLU A 311 -9.91 -11.83 -17.31
CA GLU A 311 -11.03 -11.05 -17.87
C GLU A 311 -11.60 -10.05 -16.87
N LYS A 312 -11.89 -10.49 -15.64
CA LYS A 312 -12.42 -9.61 -14.58
C LYS A 312 -11.40 -8.57 -14.13
N LEU A 313 -10.12 -8.93 -14.06
CA LEU A 313 -9.06 -7.98 -13.72
C LEU A 313 -8.94 -6.89 -14.79
N THR A 314 -8.99 -7.27 -16.06
CA THR A 314 -8.96 -6.33 -17.19
C THR A 314 -10.19 -5.42 -17.20
N GLU A 315 -11.38 -5.98 -16.97
CA GLU A 315 -12.63 -5.20 -16.86
C GLU A 315 -12.54 -4.15 -15.74
N LEU A 316 -12.19 -4.57 -14.52
CA LEU A 316 -12.02 -3.66 -13.38
C LEU A 316 -10.95 -2.59 -13.66
N TRP A 317 -9.86 -2.97 -14.32
CA TRP A 317 -8.80 -2.03 -14.68
C TRP A 317 -9.27 -0.97 -15.67
N HIS A 318 -9.97 -1.38 -16.73
CA HIS A 318 -10.53 -0.45 -17.72
C HIS A 318 -11.56 0.50 -17.10
N GLU A 319 -12.45 -0.01 -16.23
CA GLU A 319 -13.38 0.83 -15.48
C GLU A 319 -12.65 1.89 -14.64
N ASN A 320 -11.56 1.51 -13.98
CA ASN A 320 -10.76 2.42 -13.17
C ASN A 320 -10.05 3.48 -14.02
N CYS A 321 -9.50 3.09 -15.18
CA CYS A 321 -8.90 4.01 -16.14
C CYS A 321 -9.92 5.06 -16.62
N LEU A 322 -11.12 4.62 -17.00
CA LEU A 322 -12.21 5.50 -17.43
C LEU A 322 -12.66 6.42 -16.29
N ARG A 323 -12.84 5.89 -15.07
CA ARG A 323 -13.21 6.68 -13.90
C ARG A 323 -12.19 7.77 -13.59
N ARG A 324 -10.89 7.45 -13.69
CA ARG A 324 -9.82 8.43 -13.50
C ARG A 324 -9.87 9.54 -14.55
N LEU A 325 -10.00 9.17 -15.82
CA LEU A 325 -10.12 10.15 -16.92
C LEU A 325 -11.33 11.06 -16.71
N ALA A 326 -12.49 10.49 -16.39
CA ALA A 326 -13.71 11.24 -16.11
C ALA A 326 -13.50 12.26 -14.99
N LYS A 327 -12.86 11.86 -13.88
CA LYS A 327 -12.54 12.77 -12.77
C LYS A 327 -11.65 13.95 -13.19
N ILE A 328 -10.64 13.70 -14.03
CA ILE A 328 -9.76 14.76 -14.56
C ILE A 328 -10.58 15.68 -15.48
N MET A 329 -11.38 15.13 -16.39
CA MET A 329 -12.22 15.89 -17.31
C MET A 329 -13.26 16.75 -16.59
N ASP A 330 -13.94 16.20 -15.59
CA ASP A 330 -14.92 16.94 -14.78
C ASP A 330 -14.25 18.06 -14.00
N GLY A 331 -13.06 17.82 -13.44
CA GLY A 331 -12.26 18.85 -12.80
C GLY A 331 -11.80 19.96 -13.75
N ILE A 332 -11.61 19.66 -15.03
CA ILE A 332 -11.30 20.67 -16.07
C ILE A 332 -12.57 21.44 -16.46
N ARG A 333 -13.68 20.74 -16.71
CA ARG A 333 -14.96 21.35 -17.11
C ARG A 333 -15.58 22.21 -16.01
N GLY A 334 -15.42 21.81 -14.75
CA GLY A 334 -15.90 22.55 -13.58
C GLY A 334 -15.16 23.87 -13.33
N GLU A 335 -14.04 24.11 -14.01
CA GLU A 335 -13.24 25.32 -13.90
C GLU A 335 -13.49 26.24 -15.11
N ALA A 336 -14.45 27.15 -14.96
CA ALA A 336 -14.87 28.08 -16.03
C ALA A 336 -13.73 28.97 -16.56
N SER A 337 -12.64 29.11 -15.80
CA SER A 337 -11.48 29.95 -16.12
C SER A 337 -10.21 29.15 -16.42
N MET A 338 -10.32 27.89 -16.85
CA MET A 338 -9.16 27.02 -17.07
C MET A 338 -8.22 27.60 -18.13
N THR A 339 -7.05 28.05 -17.70
CA THR A 339 -5.94 28.47 -18.56
C THR A 339 -4.86 27.38 -18.61
N PRO A 340 -3.96 27.37 -19.61
CA PRO A 340 -2.81 26.45 -19.61
C PRO A 340 -1.97 26.52 -18.33
N GLN A 341 -1.77 27.72 -17.78
CA GLN A 341 -1.03 27.92 -16.53
C GLN A 341 -1.75 27.26 -15.34
N LEU A 342 -3.06 27.48 -15.22
CA LEU A 342 -3.87 26.89 -14.15
C LEU A 342 -3.95 25.37 -14.27
N PHE A 343 -4.04 24.85 -15.50
CA PHE A 343 -3.97 23.43 -15.77
C PHE A 343 -2.64 22.83 -15.29
N LEU A 344 -1.51 23.43 -15.68
CA LEU A 344 -0.20 22.95 -15.25
C LEU A 344 -0.03 23.00 -13.73
N GLN A 345 -0.59 24.03 -13.07
CA GLN A 345 -0.58 24.13 -11.62
C GLN A 345 -1.40 23.03 -10.93
N LYS A 346 -2.60 22.71 -11.44
CA LYS A 346 -3.52 21.74 -10.83
C LYS A 346 -3.23 20.29 -11.20
N TYR A 347 -2.93 20.04 -12.47
CA TYR A 347 -2.85 18.69 -13.06
C TYR A 347 -1.47 18.37 -13.65
N GLY A 348 -0.64 19.37 -13.94
CA GLY A 348 0.62 19.17 -14.65
C GLY A 348 1.56 18.17 -13.97
N ARG A 349 1.65 18.18 -12.63
CA ARG A 349 2.43 17.19 -11.87
C ARG A 349 1.86 15.77 -11.95
N GLN A 350 0.53 15.66 -11.97
CA GLN A 350 -0.13 14.36 -12.06
C GLN A 350 0.27 13.66 -13.35
N LEU A 351 0.41 14.38 -14.46
CA LEU A 351 0.84 13.81 -15.73
C LEU A 351 2.23 13.17 -15.72
N PHE A 352 3.03 13.39 -14.67
CA PHE A 352 4.35 12.79 -14.48
C PHE A 352 4.38 11.74 -13.37
N SER A 353 3.28 11.52 -12.63
CA SER A 353 3.24 10.45 -11.63
C SER A 353 3.11 9.10 -12.30
N ASP A 354 3.79 8.09 -11.74
CA ASP A 354 3.75 6.71 -12.26
C ASP A 354 2.30 6.24 -12.44
N MET A 355 1.46 6.58 -11.45
CA MET A 355 0.05 6.22 -11.44
C MET A 355 -0.74 6.85 -12.61
N CYS A 356 -0.48 8.11 -12.96
CA CYS A 356 -1.20 8.74 -14.08
C CYS A 356 -0.78 8.14 -15.43
N HIS A 357 0.51 7.83 -15.60
CA HIS A 357 1.01 7.13 -16.78
C HIS A 357 0.34 5.77 -16.93
N GLU A 358 0.26 4.99 -15.85
CA GLU A 358 -0.42 3.69 -15.82
C GLU A 358 -1.87 3.79 -16.33
N TYR A 359 -2.64 4.79 -15.89
CA TYR A 359 -4.02 4.97 -16.38
C TYR A 359 -4.10 5.33 -17.86
N LEU A 360 -3.21 6.19 -18.36
CA LEU A 360 -3.20 6.58 -19.78
C LEU A 360 -2.81 5.41 -20.67
N ASP A 361 -1.84 4.60 -20.24
CA ASP A 361 -1.44 3.37 -20.92
C ASP A 361 -2.60 2.37 -20.95
N GLY A 362 -3.34 2.22 -19.84
CA GLY A 362 -4.52 1.36 -19.78
C GLY A 362 -5.64 1.81 -20.74
N LEU A 363 -5.87 3.12 -20.89
CA LEU A 363 -6.82 3.65 -21.89
C LEU A 363 -6.36 3.37 -23.32
N TYR A 364 -5.07 3.52 -23.58
CA TYR A 364 -4.49 3.21 -24.88
C TYR A 364 -4.60 1.71 -25.21
N GLU A 365 -4.25 0.83 -24.26
CA GLU A 365 -4.38 -0.63 -24.42
C GLU A 365 -5.83 -1.01 -24.75
N MET A 366 -6.80 -0.49 -23.98
CA MET A 366 -8.23 -0.72 -24.22
C MET A 366 -8.67 -0.28 -25.62
N ALA A 367 -8.25 0.91 -26.07
CA ALA A 367 -8.61 1.43 -27.39
C ALA A 367 -7.92 0.64 -28.52
N ASN A 368 -6.66 0.24 -28.33
CA ASN A 368 -5.93 -0.57 -29.30
C ASN A 368 -6.55 -1.96 -29.43
N ASP A 369 -6.94 -2.60 -28.33
CA ASP A 369 -7.58 -3.93 -28.36
C ASP A 369 -8.91 -3.91 -29.11
N ASP A 370 -9.73 -2.87 -28.91
CA ASP A 370 -10.96 -2.67 -29.68
C ASP A 370 -10.65 -2.43 -31.16
N TYR A 371 -9.67 -1.58 -31.47
CA TYR A 371 -9.23 -1.33 -32.84
C TYR A 371 -8.79 -2.63 -33.52
N GLN A 372 -7.90 -3.42 -32.93
CA GLN A 372 -7.40 -4.66 -33.54
C GLN A 372 -8.51 -5.69 -33.81
N LYS A 373 -9.54 -5.76 -32.95
CA LYS A 373 -10.72 -6.62 -33.17
C LYS A 373 -11.55 -6.17 -34.39
N ASN A 374 -11.58 -4.88 -34.67
CA ASN A 374 -12.48 -4.28 -35.66
C ASN A 374 -11.78 -3.80 -36.95
N ALA A 375 -10.45 -3.66 -36.95
CA ALA A 375 -9.66 -3.00 -38.00
C ALA A 375 -9.63 -3.75 -39.34
N HIS A 376 -10.00 -5.03 -39.34
CA HIS A 376 -9.99 -5.89 -40.52
C HIS A 376 -11.38 -6.21 -41.07
N ASN A 377 -12.44 -5.59 -40.54
CA ASN A 377 -13.78 -5.76 -41.07
C ASN A 377 -13.91 -4.98 -42.39
N ASP A 378 -14.27 -5.68 -43.47
CA ASP A 378 -14.54 -5.06 -44.76
C ASP A 378 -15.84 -4.25 -44.67
N PHE A 379 -15.75 -2.96 -44.89
CA PHE A 379 -16.90 -2.07 -44.79
C PHE A 379 -17.62 -1.99 -46.13
N GLU A 380 -18.56 -2.92 -46.37
CA GLU A 380 -19.31 -3.05 -47.64
C GLU A 380 -20.02 -1.75 -48.05
N PHE A 381 -20.46 -0.94 -47.08
CA PHE A 381 -21.26 0.25 -47.37
C PHE A 381 -20.76 1.55 -46.74
N LYS A 382 -20.10 1.57 -45.57
CA LYS A 382 -19.70 2.81 -44.86
C LYS A 382 -18.49 2.67 -43.94
N ARG A 383 -17.61 3.68 -43.94
CA ARG A 383 -16.53 3.83 -42.96
C ARG A 383 -17.10 4.00 -41.54
N PRO A 384 -16.69 3.21 -40.54
CA PRO A 384 -17.15 3.40 -39.17
C PRO A 384 -16.59 4.71 -38.62
N TYR A 385 -17.40 5.42 -37.85
CA TYR A 385 -17.09 6.69 -37.18
C TYR A 385 -16.87 7.93 -38.05
N ALA A 386 -17.32 7.95 -39.31
CA ALA A 386 -17.51 9.24 -40.00
C ALA A 386 -18.67 9.98 -39.30
N PRO A 387 -18.42 11.11 -38.60
CA PRO A 387 -19.48 11.83 -37.93
C PRO A 387 -20.49 12.32 -38.97
N TYR A 388 -21.78 12.16 -38.66
CA TYR A 388 -22.80 12.94 -39.32
C TYR A 388 -22.57 14.40 -38.91
N GLU A 389 -22.20 15.26 -39.85
CA GLU A 389 -22.65 16.65 -39.79
C GLU A 389 -24.18 16.62 -39.95
N GLN A 390 -24.92 16.95 -38.90
CA GLN A 390 -26.15 17.74 -38.96
C GLN A 390 -26.24 18.64 -37.73
#